data_AF-A0A954YSJ3-F1
#
_entry.id   AF-A0A954YSJ3-F1
#
_cell.length_a   1.000
_cell.length_b   1.000
_cell.length_c   1.000
_cell.angle_alpha   90.00
_cell.angle_beta   90.00
_cell.angle_gamma   90.00
#
_symmetry.space_group_name_H-M   'P 1'
#
loop_
_entity.id
_entity.type
_entity.pdbx_description
1 polymer ?
#
loop_
_entity_poly.entity_id
_entity_poly.type
_entity_poly.pdbx_seq_one_letter_code
_entity_poly.pdbx_strand_id
1 'polypeptide(L)'
;RGRAPVVWTILLEEKAAANLFYLTEEPDAGDIVVQRPVDVKPTDYAQDLIDRTNDVLEEMVLELAPSIKTGTLPRTPQDHSQATWYGKRTPEDGRIDWSLPAKEVRRLIRAASRPYPGAFTHDGNERRIVWRADRHDQDDHHGTVGQVQRIDDRRGVLVQCGSGLLWLTEVSDASGKPVAPSTFRVGSKLGLQTDRIIESLEARVQALEERLGNSAERRTS
;
A
#
# COMPACT_ATOMS: atom_id res chain seq x y z
N ARG A 1 19.01 4.63 0.86
CA ARG A 1 19.38 3.33 1.49
C ARG A 1 18.21 2.81 2.31
N GLY A 2 18.22 1.53 2.69
CA GLY A 2 17.26 0.99 3.65
C GLY A 2 16.20 0.09 3.04
N ARG A 3 15.11 -0.12 3.77
CA ARG A 3 14.16 -1.21 3.52
C ARG A 3 12.94 -0.69 2.74
N ALA A 4 12.55 -1.41 1.68
CA ALA A 4 11.42 -1.10 0.78
C ALA A 4 11.54 0.18 -0.09
N PRO A 5 12.64 0.38 -0.84
CA PRO A 5 12.86 1.60 -1.62
C PRO A 5 11.74 1.89 -2.64
N VAL A 6 11.27 0.89 -3.40
CA VAL A 6 10.21 1.04 -4.41
C VAL A 6 8.94 1.68 -3.85
N VAL A 7 8.49 1.20 -2.68
CA VAL A 7 7.27 1.69 -2.05
C VAL A 7 7.42 3.16 -1.66
N TRP A 8 8.55 3.52 -1.04
CA TRP A 8 8.82 4.90 -0.66
C TRP A 8 8.99 5.82 -1.85
N THR A 9 9.65 5.36 -2.92
CA THR A 9 9.79 6.11 -4.18
C THR A 9 8.42 6.52 -4.71
N ILE A 10 7.46 5.59 -4.76
CA ILE A 10 6.10 5.90 -5.27
C ILE A 10 5.35 6.82 -4.31
N LEU A 11 5.48 6.64 -2.99
CA LEU A 11 4.77 7.46 -2.00
C LEU A 11 5.27 8.91 -1.97
N LEU A 12 6.58 9.09 -1.99
CA LEU A 12 7.25 10.38 -1.88
C LEU A 12 7.41 11.08 -3.23
N GLU A 13 7.07 10.41 -4.34
CA GLU A 13 7.27 10.91 -5.70
C GLU A 13 8.74 11.24 -6.00
N GLU A 14 9.63 10.41 -5.44
CA GLU A 14 11.07 10.56 -5.59
C GLU A 14 11.55 10.01 -6.93
N LYS A 15 12.71 10.49 -7.37
CA LYS A 15 13.40 9.91 -8.52
C LYS A 15 13.96 8.53 -8.15
N ALA A 16 13.92 7.59 -9.08
CA ALA A 16 14.52 6.28 -8.92
C ALA A 16 15.84 6.16 -9.68
N ALA A 17 16.74 5.31 -9.18
CA ALA A 17 17.93 4.90 -9.89
C ALA A 17 18.29 3.45 -9.54
N ALA A 18 18.77 2.72 -10.55
CA ALA A 18 19.36 1.41 -10.41
C ALA A 18 20.86 1.56 -10.12
N ASN A 19 21.37 0.79 -9.16
CA ASN A 19 22.75 0.86 -8.68
C ASN A 19 23.39 -0.51 -8.67
N LEU A 20 24.58 -0.61 -9.25
CA LEU A 20 25.51 -1.72 -9.01
C LEU A 20 26.66 -1.19 -8.17
N PHE A 21 26.95 -1.85 -7.06
CA PHE A 21 27.95 -1.41 -6.09
C PHE A 21 28.60 -2.62 -5.40
N TYR A 22 29.76 -2.40 -4.78
CA TYR A 22 30.46 -3.44 -4.04
C TYR A 22 29.79 -3.70 -2.69
N LEU A 23 29.72 -4.98 -2.29
CA LEU A 23 29.26 -5.32 -0.95
C LEU A 23 30.33 -5.00 0.09
N THR A 24 29.88 -4.46 1.22
CA THR A 24 30.66 -4.13 2.41
C THR A 24 29.96 -4.70 3.65
N GLU A 25 30.61 -4.66 4.82
CA GLU A 25 29.95 -5.04 6.08
C GLU A 25 28.76 -4.13 6.40
N GLU A 26 28.86 -2.85 6.06
CA GLU A 26 27.76 -1.90 6.17
C GLU A 26 26.75 -2.07 5.02
N PRO A 27 25.44 -2.14 5.31
CA PRO A 27 24.39 -2.24 4.29
C PRO A 27 24.38 -1.04 3.33
N ASP A 28 24.31 -1.34 2.03
CA ASP A 28 24.22 -0.35 0.93
C ASP A 28 25.34 0.71 0.91
N ALA A 29 26.52 0.42 1.50
CA ALA A 29 27.56 1.42 1.73
C ALA A 29 28.76 1.37 0.77
N GLY A 30 28.98 0.28 0.06
CA GLY A 30 30.18 0.12 -0.76
C GLY A 30 30.19 0.95 -2.04
N ASP A 31 31.38 1.05 -2.65
CA ASP A 31 31.64 1.86 -3.83
C ASP A 31 30.69 1.54 -4.98
N ILE A 32 30.18 2.57 -5.64
CA ILE A 32 29.34 2.45 -6.83
C ILE A 32 30.22 2.07 -8.02
N VAL A 33 29.79 1.03 -8.73
CA VAL A 33 30.32 0.63 -10.03
C VAL A 33 29.65 1.46 -11.12
N VAL A 34 28.33 1.50 -11.12
CA VAL A 34 27.52 2.25 -12.08
C VAL A 34 26.15 2.54 -11.49
N GLN A 35 25.60 3.70 -11.84
CA GLN A 35 24.25 4.13 -11.48
C GLN A 35 23.53 4.60 -12.74
N ARG A 36 22.27 4.18 -12.93
CA ARG A 36 21.41 4.67 -14.01
C ARG A 36 20.07 5.15 -13.49
N PRO A 37 19.54 6.29 -13.99
CA PRO A 37 18.20 6.73 -13.62
C PRO A 37 17.16 5.73 -14.11
N VAL A 38 16.11 5.55 -13.32
CA VAL A 38 14.92 4.77 -13.68
C VAL A 38 13.74 5.74 -13.69
N ASP A 39 13.03 5.81 -14.81
CA ASP A 39 11.83 6.64 -14.93
C ASP A 39 10.73 6.11 -13.99
N VAL A 40 10.03 7.00 -13.28
CA VAL A 40 8.91 6.66 -12.39
C VAL A 40 7.67 7.37 -12.91
N LYS A 41 6.72 6.61 -13.47
CA LYS A 41 5.54 7.17 -14.12
C LYS A 41 4.44 7.48 -13.10
N PRO A 42 3.63 8.54 -13.34
CA PRO A 42 2.46 8.86 -12.51
C PRO A 42 1.36 7.79 -12.48
N THR A 43 1.50 6.72 -13.28
CA THR A 43 0.60 5.57 -13.35
C THR A 43 1.22 4.26 -12.88
N ASP A 44 2.52 4.21 -12.64
CA ASP A 44 3.21 3.00 -12.16
C ASP A 44 2.64 2.47 -10.83
N TYR A 45 2.42 1.17 -10.79
CA TYR A 45 2.30 0.39 -9.59
C TYR A 45 3.68 -0.15 -9.19
N ALA A 46 3.80 -0.67 -7.98
CA ALA A 46 5.03 -1.26 -7.46
C ALA A 46 5.71 -2.22 -8.46
N GLN A 47 4.96 -3.17 -9.03
CA GLN A 47 5.48 -4.11 -10.01
C GLN A 47 6.05 -3.41 -11.25
N ASP A 48 5.39 -2.39 -11.79
CA ASP A 48 5.85 -1.68 -13.00
C ASP A 48 7.23 -1.02 -12.78
N LEU A 49 7.44 -0.45 -11.59
CA LEU A 49 8.72 0.14 -11.21
C LEU A 49 9.79 -0.93 -10.97
N ILE A 50 9.43 -2.06 -10.38
CA ILE A 50 10.33 -3.21 -10.17
C ILE A 50 10.80 -3.75 -11.53
N ASP A 51 9.88 -4.04 -12.43
CA ASP A 51 10.18 -4.62 -13.75
C ASP A 51 11.11 -3.69 -14.53
N ARG A 52 10.78 -2.40 -14.59
CA ARG A 52 11.63 -1.40 -15.25
C ARG A 52 13.02 -1.28 -14.61
N THR A 53 13.10 -1.38 -13.28
CA THR A 53 14.39 -1.36 -12.58
C THR A 53 15.21 -2.60 -12.94
N ASN A 54 14.58 -3.76 -13.05
CA ASN A 54 15.24 -5.01 -13.45
C ASN A 54 15.75 -4.94 -14.88
N ASP A 55 14.97 -4.39 -15.82
CA ASP A 55 15.42 -4.19 -17.21
C ASP A 55 16.70 -3.34 -17.27
N VAL A 56 16.73 -2.22 -16.53
CA VAL A 56 17.91 -1.35 -16.45
C VAL A 56 19.10 -2.07 -15.81
N LEU A 57 18.88 -2.87 -14.77
CA LEU A 57 19.95 -3.65 -14.12
C LEU A 57 20.51 -4.73 -15.05
N GLU A 58 19.66 -5.41 -15.82
CA GLU A 58 20.09 -6.43 -16.79
C GLU A 58 21.01 -5.81 -17.85
N GLU A 59 20.60 -4.67 -18.44
CA GLU A 59 21.43 -3.91 -19.39
C GLU A 59 22.79 -3.53 -18.78
N MET A 60 22.79 -3.02 -17.54
CA MET A 60 24.01 -2.63 -16.84
C MET A 60 24.96 -3.81 -16.63
N VAL A 61 24.44 -4.98 -16.25
CA VAL A 61 25.24 -6.19 -16.03
C VAL A 61 25.83 -6.71 -17.34
N LEU A 62 25.04 -6.71 -18.43
CA LEU A 62 25.51 -7.14 -19.75
C LEU A 62 26.62 -6.24 -20.28
N GLU A 63 26.49 -4.92 -20.12
CA GLU A 63 27.53 -3.96 -20.50
C GLU A 63 28.82 -4.17 -19.72
N LEU A 64 28.71 -4.49 -18.43
CA LEU A 64 29.85 -4.68 -17.54
C LEU A 64 30.47 -6.08 -17.61
N ALA A 65 29.86 -7.03 -18.31
CA ALA A 65 30.35 -8.41 -18.37
C ALA A 65 31.86 -8.55 -18.72
N PRO A 66 32.43 -7.78 -19.67
CA PRO A 66 33.87 -7.81 -19.93
C PRO A 66 34.73 -7.33 -18.75
N SER A 67 34.31 -6.27 -18.07
CA SER A 67 34.99 -5.70 -16.89
C SER A 67 34.86 -6.62 -15.67
N ILE A 68 33.73 -7.30 -15.52
CA ILE A 68 33.53 -8.35 -14.51
C ILE A 68 34.54 -9.48 -14.73
N LYS A 69 34.67 -9.96 -15.97
CA LYS A 69 35.58 -11.07 -16.32
C LYS A 69 37.05 -10.75 -16.06
N THR A 70 37.44 -9.49 -16.26
CA THR A 70 38.83 -9.03 -16.10
C THR A 70 39.14 -8.48 -14.71
N GLY A 71 38.13 -8.33 -13.84
CA GLY A 71 38.30 -7.75 -12.50
C GLY A 71 38.59 -6.25 -12.52
N THR A 72 38.20 -5.54 -13.59
CA THR A 72 38.53 -4.11 -13.84
C THR A 72 37.34 -3.18 -13.61
N LEU A 73 36.38 -3.59 -12.80
CA LEU A 73 35.20 -2.77 -12.51
C LEU A 73 35.60 -1.44 -11.83
N PRO A 74 34.99 -0.32 -12.25
CA PRO A 74 35.24 0.98 -11.64
C PRO A 74 34.76 1.02 -10.19
N ARG A 75 35.38 1.90 -9.40
CA ARG A 75 35.04 2.16 -8.00
C ARG A 75 34.87 3.65 -7.77
N THR A 76 33.64 4.06 -7.52
CA THR A 76 33.31 5.44 -7.14
C THR A 76 32.79 5.43 -5.71
N PRO A 77 33.52 6.00 -4.73
CA PRO A 77 33.04 6.09 -3.35
C PRO A 77 31.69 6.82 -3.29
N GLN A 78 30.78 6.30 -2.46
CA GLN A 78 29.50 6.97 -2.22
C GLN A 78 29.70 8.24 -1.39
N ASP A 79 28.95 9.31 -1.69
CA ASP A 79 28.84 10.44 -0.77
C ASP A 79 27.82 10.13 0.33
N HIS A 80 28.33 9.74 1.50
CA HIS A 80 27.51 9.36 2.64
C HIS A 80 26.74 10.54 3.25
N SER A 81 27.14 11.80 2.98
CA SER A 81 26.42 12.98 3.48
C SER A 81 25.06 13.18 2.81
N GLN A 82 24.85 12.60 1.63
CA GLN A 82 23.61 12.67 0.86
C GLN A 82 22.70 11.44 1.07
N ALA A 83 23.06 10.54 1.99
CA ALA A 83 22.33 9.30 2.20
C ALA A 83 20.99 9.54 2.92
N THR A 84 19.88 9.28 2.23
CA THR A 84 18.55 9.19 2.83
C THR A 84 18.22 7.75 3.24
N TRP A 85 17.47 7.58 4.33
CA TRP A 85 17.12 6.29 4.89
C TRP A 85 15.62 6.04 4.84
N TYR A 86 15.24 4.94 4.20
CA TYR A 86 13.86 4.49 4.14
C TYR A 86 13.55 3.49 5.25
N GLY A 87 12.54 3.83 6.05
CA GLY A 87 12.05 2.97 7.14
C GLY A 87 11.36 1.71 6.62
N LYS A 88 11.42 0.63 7.39
CA LYS A 88 10.68 -0.60 7.04
C LYS A 88 9.17 -0.29 7.09
N ARG A 89 8.45 -0.65 6.03
CA ARG A 89 6.98 -0.70 6.05
C ARG A 89 6.49 -2.08 6.45
N THR A 90 5.36 -2.10 7.15
CA THR A 90 4.60 -3.28 7.57
C THR A 90 3.31 -3.40 6.74
N PRO A 91 2.67 -4.58 6.70
CA PRO A 91 1.35 -4.71 6.06
C PRO A 91 0.32 -3.72 6.60
N GLU A 92 0.40 -3.37 7.89
CA GLU A 92 -0.49 -2.43 8.57
C GLU A 92 -0.36 -0.99 8.03
N ASP A 93 0.82 -0.59 7.58
CA ASP A 93 1.03 0.72 6.93
C ASP A 93 0.26 0.82 5.60
N GLY A 94 -0.20 -0.30 5.04
CA GLY A 94 -1.08 -0.35 3.86
C GLY A 94 -2.52 0.07 4.14
N ARG A 95 -2.88 0.39 5.38
CA ARG A 95 -4.25 0.78 5.73
C ARG A 95 -4.64 2.08 5.02
N ILE A 96 -5.75 2.02 4.29
CA ILE A 96 -6.33 3.18 3.62
C ILE A 96 -6.94 4.11 4.68
N ASP A 97 -6.44 5.33 4.73
CA ASP A 97 -7.09 6.45 5.38
C ASP A 97 -7.94 7.20 4.35
N TRP A 98 -9.25 7.01 4.42
CA TRP A 98 -10.20 7.64 3.50
C TRP A 98 -10.29 9.15 3.71
N SER A 99 -9.82 9.70 4.84
CA SER A 99 -9.84 11.15 5.08
C SER A 99 -8.81 11.91 4.22
N LEU A 100 -7.86 11.19 3.62
CA LEU A 100 -6.90 11.75 2.68
C LEU A 100 -7.55 12.03 1.31
N PRO A 101 -6.98 12.95 0.50
CA PRO A 101 -7.39 13.15 -0.89
C PRO A 101 -7.32 11.87 -1.74
N ALA A 102 -8.23 11.71 -2.70
CA ALA A 102 -8.28 10.54 -3.60
C ALA A 102 -6.95 10.26 -4.32
N LYS A 103 -6.19 11.32 -4.66
CA LYS A 103 -4.84 11.21 -5.25
C LYS A 103 -3.84 10.51 -4.32
N GLU A 104 -3.92 10.75 -3.01
CA GLU A 104 -3.02 10.19 -2.01
C GLU A 104 -3.40 8.75 -1.68
N VAL A 105 -4.70 8.48 -1.53
CA VAL A 105 -5.22 7.11 -1.39
C VAL A 105 -4.81 6.25 -2.59
N ARG A 106 -4.99 6.77 -3.81
CA ARG A 106 -4.54 6.08 -5.03
C ARG A 106 -3.04 5.83 -5.05
N ARG A 107 -2.24 6.79 -4.58
CA ARG A 107 -0.78 6.66 -4.49
C ARG A 107 -0.38 5.55 -3.52
N LEU A 108 -1.03 5.46 -2.36
CA LEU A 108 -0.84 4.35 -1.41
C LEU A 108 -1.18 3.01 -2.06
N ILE A 109 -2.33 2.92 -2.76
CA ILE A 109 -2.75 1.70 -3.45
C ILE A 109 -1.71 1.26 -4.48
N ARG A 110 -1.22 2.18 -5.32
CA ARG A 110 -0.13 1.92 -6.27
C ARG A 110 1.14 1.40 -5.60
N ALA A 111 1.58 2.09 -4.55
CA ALA A 111 2.84 1.81 -3.87
C ALA A 111 2.80 0.48 -3.11
N ALA A 112 1.66 0.12 -2.51
CA ALA A 112 1.48 -1.08 -1.72
C ALA A 112 0.94 -2.29 -2.51
N SER A 113 0.67 -2.14 -3.80
CA SER A 113 0.15 -3.22 -4.65
C SER A 113 1.19 -4.32 -4.87
N ARG A 114 0.81 -5.35 -5.65
CA ARG A 114 1.67 -6.49 -5.97
C ARG A 114 3.07 -6.02 -6.41
N PRO A 115 4.13 -6.68 -5.94
CA PRO A 115 4.15 -7.94 -5.17
C PRO A 115 4.01 -7.77 -3.64
N TYR A 116 3.72 -6.55 -3.15
CA TYR A 116 3.55 -6.29 -1.73
C TYR A 116 2.17 -6.75 -1.20
N PRO A 117 1.94 -6.72 0.13
CA PRO A 117 0.70 -7.22 0.74
C PRO A 117 -0.62 -6.51 0.33
N GLY A 118 -0.55 -5.40 -0.40
CA GLY A 118 -1.71 -4.62 -0.83
C GLY A 118 -2.10 -3.52 0.16
N ALA A 119 -2.70 -2.44 -0.37
CA ALA A 119 -3.41 -1.48 0.47
C ALA A 119 -4.74 -2.10 0.93
N PHE A 120 -5.23 -1.78 2.12
CA PHE A 120 -6.44 -2.42 2.65
C PHE A 120 -7.39 -1.46 3.34
N THR A 121 -8.66 -1.81 3.33
CA THR A 121 -9.73 -1.14 4.06
C THR A 121 -10.59 -2.19 4.77
N HIS A 122 -11.51 -1.73 5.62
CA HIS A 122 -12.55 -2.58 6.19
C HIS A 122 -13.89 -2.25 5.54
N ASP A 123 -14.69 -3.28 5.29
CA ASP A 123 -16.11 -3.21 4.97
C ASP A 123 -16.86 -3.97 6.07
N GLY A 124 -17.42 -3.23 7.03
CA GLY A 124 -17.83 -3.81 8.31
C GLY A 124 -16.64 -4.45 9.02
N ASN A 125 -16.75 -5.75 9.35
CA ASN A 125 -15.68 -6.51 10.01
C ASN A 125 -14.75 -7.22 9.02
N GLU A 126 -15.01 -7.11 7.71
CA GLU A 126 -14.24 -7.82 6.70
C GLU A 126 -13.12 -6.94 6.15
N ARG A 127 -11.87 -7.45 6.22
CA ARG A 127 -10.72 -6.81 5.59
C ARG A 127 -10.77 -7.03 4.08
N ARG A 128 -10.70 -5.93 3.33
CA ARG A 128 -10.63 -5.89 1.87
C ARG A 128 -9.28 -5.37 1.43
N ILE A 129 -8.59 -6.09 0.55
CA ILE A 129 -7.34 -5.65 -0.05
C ILE A 129 -7.65 -5.02 -1.41
N VAL A 130 -7.21 -3.78 -1.61
CA VAL A 130 -7.39 -3.02 -2.83
C VAL A 130 -6.10 -3.05 -3.63
N TRP A 131 -6.14 -3.71 -4.78
CA TRP A 131 -4.99 -3.91 -5.65
C TRP A 131 -4.85 -2.84 -6.72
N ARG A 132 -5.98 -2.34 -7.23
CA ARG A 132 -6.05 -1.34 -8.28
C ARG A 132 -7.12 -0.30 -7.97
N ALA A 133 -6.82 0.95 -8.34
CA ALA A 133 -7.75 2.04 -8.24
C ALA A 133 -7.55 3.09 -9.34
N ASP A 134 -8.67 3.66 -9.78
CA ASP A 134 -8.73 4.66 -10.83
C ASP A 134 -9.40 5.95 -10.37
N ARG A 135 -8.99 7.04 -11.00
CA ARG A 135 -9.54 8.36 -10.72
C ARG A 135 -10.98 8.44 -11.17
N HIS A 136 -11.75 9.26 -10.45
CA HIS A 136 -13.03 9.75 -10.91
C HIS A 136 -12.92 11.27 -11.00
N ASP A 137 -12.81 11.79 -12.23
CA ASP A 137 -12.55 13.21 -12.47
C ASP A 137 -13.84 14.04 -12.58
N GLN A 138 -15.02 13.41 -12.46
CA GLN A 138 -16.31 14.10 -12.46
C GLN A 138 -16.69 14.48 -11.03
N ASP A 139 -17.22 15.68 -10.85
CA ASP A 139 -17.79 16.15 -9.58
C ASP A 139 -19.31 16.00 -9.60
N ASP A 140 -19.76 14.74 -9.67
CA ASP A 140 -21.17 14.36 -9.84
C ASP A 140 -21.74 13.59 -8.63
N HIS A 141 -20.92 13.32 -7.61
CA HIS A 141 -21.35 12.67 -6.37
C HIS A 141 -20.75 13.40 -5.17
N HIS A 142 -21.54 13.50 -4.10
CA HIS A 142 -21.09 14.02 -2.82
C HIS A 142 -21.54 13.08 -1.72
N GLY A 143 -20.61 12.75 -0.82
CA GLY A 143 -20.91 11.96 0.36
C GLY A 143 -19.95 12.23 1.49
N THR A 144 -20.06 11.41 2.53
CA THR A 144 -19.11 11.46 3.66
C THR A 144 -17.90 10.58 3.39
N VAL A 145 -16.75 10.92 3.99
CA VAL A 145 -15.51 10.13 3.91
C VAL A 145 -15.74 8.63 4.09
N GLY A 146 -15.19 7.83 3.18
CA GLY A 146 -15.29 6.37 3.14
C GLY A 146 -16.61 5.84 2.60
N GLN A 147 -17.59 6.68 2.28
CA GLN A 147 -18.90 6.23 1.83
C GLN A 147 -18.85 5.72 0.37
N VAL A 148 -19.41 4.54 0.14
CA VAL A 148 -19.63 3.99 -1.21
C VAL A 148 -20.73 4.80 -1.90
N GLN A 149 -20.37 5.50 -2.98
CA GLN A 149 -21.27 6.35 -3.75
C GLN A 149 -21.99 5.59 -4.86
N ARG A 150 -21.27 4.66 -5.51
CA ARG A 150 -21.77 3.94 -6.67
C ARG A 150 -21.08 2.58 -6.79
N ILE A 151 -21.82 1.61 -7.32
CA ILE A 151 -21.32 0.29 -7.69
C ILE A 151 -21.56 0.12 -9.19
N ASP A 152 -20.56 -0.40 -9.89
CA ASP A 152 -20.62 -0.69 -11.32
C ASP A 152 -19.86 -2.01 -11.57
N ASP A 153 -20.53 -3.02 -12.11
CA ASP A 153 -19.92 -4.35 -12.26
C ASP A 153 -18.71 -4.37 -13.22
N ARG A 154 -18.59 -3.39 -14.11
CA ARG A 154 -17.46 -3.27 -15.04
C ARG A 154 -16.34 -2.40 -14.48
N ARG A 155 -16.68 -1.36 -13.73
CA ARG A 155 -15.71 -0.37 -13.24
C ARG A 155 -15.26 -0.59 -11.81
N GLY A 156 -16.12 -1.13 -10.95
CA GLY A 156 -15.83 -1.43 -9.55
C GLY A 156 -16.68 -0.62 -8.57
N VAL A 157 -16.05 -0.15 -7.49
CA VAL A 157 -16.73 0.54 -6.38
C VAL A 157 -16.24 1.97 -6.28
N LEU A 158 -17.14 2.95 -6.39
CA LEU A 158 -16.82 4.37 -6.24
C LEU A 158 -16.93 4.77 -4.77
N VAL A 159 -15.84 5.30 -4.21
CA VAL A 159 -15.75 5.66 -2.79
C VAL A 159 -15.36 7.11 -2.63
N GLN A 160 -16.00 7.79 -1.69
CA GLN A 160 -15.68 9.15 -1.28
C GLN A 160 -14.39 9.17 -0.44
N CYS A 161 -13.41 9.97 -0.89
CA CYS A 161 -12.22 10.30 -0.11
C CYS A 161 -12.41 11.66 0.59
N GLY A 162 -11.42 12.13 1.36
CA GLY A 162 -11.46 13.46 2.00
C GLY A 162 -11.66 14.59 1.01
N SER A 163 -11.07 14.44 -0.18
CA SER A 163 -11.42 15.22 -1.36
C SER A 163 -11.38 14.32 -2.60
N GLY A 164 -12.37 14.51 -3.47
CA GLY A 164 -12.53 13.71 -4.68
C GLY A 164 -13.02 12.28 -4.43
N LEU A 165 -13.20 11.56 -5.53
CA LEU A 165 -13.76 10.22 -5.58
C LEU A 165 -12.75 9.26 -6.20
N LEU A 166 -12.79 8.01 -5.76
CA LEU A 166 -11.89 6.97 -6.23
C LEU A 166 -12.63 5.68 -6.55
N TRP A 167 -12.36 5.12 -7.74
CA TRP A 167 -12.81 3.80 -8.12
C TRP A 167 -11.86 2.74 -7.58
N LEU A 168 -12.38 1.77 -6.84
CA LEU A 168 -11.69 0.54 -6.51
C LEU A 168 -12.01 -0.47 -7.60
N THR A 169 -11.02 -0.73 -8.46
CA THR A 169 -11.22 -1.50 -9.70
C THR A 169 -10.80 -2.95 -9.56
N GLU A 170 -9.95 -3.27 -8.58
CA GLU A 170 -9.58 -4.64 -8.24
C GLU A 170 -9.49 -4.80 -6.72
N VAL A 171 -10.32 -5.67 -6.15
CA VAL A 171 -10.40 -5.92 -4.71
C VAL A 171 -10.42 -7.42 -4.43
N SER A 172 -9.73 -7.86 -3.38
CA SER A 172 -9.80 -9.21 -2.83
C SER A 172 -10.13 -9.22 -1.35
N ASP A 173 -10.49 -10.39 -0.82
CA ASP A 173 -10.48 -10.63 0.61
C ASP A 173 -9.04 -10.87 1.12
N ALA A 174 -8.90 -11.08 2.43
CA ALA A 174 -7.63 -11.34 3.08
C ALA A 174 -6.98 -12.68 2.66
N SER A 175 -7.72 -13.61 2.05
CA SER A 175 -7.19 -14.85 1.48
C SER A 175 -6.70 -14.69 0.04
N GLY A 176 -6.90 -13.51 -0.57
CA GLY A 176 -6.55 -13.23 -1.96
C GLY A 176 -7.65 -13.58 -2.97
N LYS A 177 -8.83 -14.01 -2.52
CA LYS A 177 -9.95 -14.31 -3.42
C LYS A 177 -10.59 -13.01 -3.92
N PRO A 178 -10.84 -12.85 -5.24
CA PRO A 178 -11.51 -11.67 -5.77
C PRO A 178 -12.87 -11.42 -5.13
N VAL A 179 -13.17 -10.16 -4.83
CA VAL A 179 -14.45 -9.70 -4.28
C VAL A 179 -15.19 -8.93 -5.36
N ALA A 180 -16.41 -9.37 -5.67
CA ALA A 180 -17.25 -8.70 -6.67
C ALA A 180 -17.71 -7.32 -6.18
N PRO A 181 -17.85 -6.31 -7.06
CA PRO A 181 -18.37 -5.00 -6.69
C PRO A 181 -19.77 -5.06 -6.05
N SER A 182 -20.61 -5.99 -6.48
CA SER A 182 -21.96 -6.23 -5.95
C SER A 182 -22.00 -6.70 -4.49
N THR A 183 -20.87 -7.13 -3.92
CA THR A 183 -20.76 -7.44 -2.48
C THR A 183 -20.84 -6.18 -1.62
N PHE A 184 -20.45 -5.03 -2.16
CA PHE A 184 -20.53 -3.74 -1.47
C PHE A 184 -21.96 -3.20 -1.48
N ARG A 185 -22.23 -2.19 -0.65
CA ARG A 185 -23.54 -1.54 -0.58
C ARG A 185 -23.40 -0.03 -0.73
N VAL A 186 -24.13 0.56 -1.66
CA VAL A 186 -24.23 2.02 -1.77
C VAL A 186 -24.69 2.62 -0.44
N GLY A 187 -24.01 3.66 0.01
CA GLY A 187 -24.25 4.30 1.30
C GLY A 187 -23.52 3.66 2.49
N SER A 188 -22.92 2.46 2.35
CA SER A 188 -22.05 1.91 3.40
C SER A 188 -20.76 2.71 3.53
N LYS A 189 -20.13 2.66 4.70
CA LYS A 189 -18.84 3.32 4.97
C LYS A 189 -17.72 2.29 5.05
N LEU A 190 -16.71 2.49 4.22
CA LEU A 190 -15.43 1.80 4.29
C LEU A 190 -14.51 2.46 5.33
N GLY A 191 -13.59 1.66 5.84
CA GLY A 191 -12.66 2.04 6.90
C GLY A 191 -13.13 1.53 8.26
N LEU A 192 -12.21 1.49 9.21
CA LEU A 192 -12.52 1.06 10.58
C LEU A 192 -13.45 2.08 11.23
N GLN A 193 -14.67 1.63 11.53
CA GLN A 193 -15.65 2.41 12.27
C GLN A 193 -15.38 2.22 13.75
N THR A 194 -14.34 2.88 14.27
CA THR A 194 -13.88 2.71 15.67
C THR A 194 -15.02 2.91 16.67
N ASP A 195 -15.87 3.92 16.48
CA ASP A 195 -17.01 4.19 17.37
C ASP A 195 -17.99 3.01 17.41
N ARG A 196 -18.32 2.43 16.25
CA ARG A 196 -19.17 1.22 16.18
C ARG A 196 -18.53 0.01 16.83
N ILE A 197 -17.20 -0.13 16.73
CA ILE A 197 -16.47 -1.21 17.39
C ILE A 197 -16.53 -1.03 18.91
N ILE A 198 -16.33 0.19 19.39
CA ILE A 198 -16.45 0.55 20.81
C ILE A 198 -17.86 0.25 21.30
N GLU A 199 -18.89 0.77 20.65
CA GLU A 199 -20.31 0.52 20.99
C GLU A 199 -20.62 -1.00 21.03
N SER A 200 -20.12 -1.76 20.06
CA SER A 200 -20.31 -3.22 20.02
C SER A 200 -19.57 -3.95 21.15
N LEU A 201 -18.36 -3.50 21.51
CA LEU A 201 -17.60 -4.08 22.61
C LEU A 201 -18.24 -3.76 23.96
N GLU A 202 -18.69 -2.53 24.17
CA GLU A 202 -19.43 -2.11 25.37
C GLU A 202 -20.68 -2.95 25.58
N ALA A 203 -21.50 -3.13 24.53
CA ALA A 203 -22.69 -3.99 24.60
C ALA A 203 -22.36 -5.46 24.94
N ARG A 204 -21.24 -5.99 24.41
CA ARG A 204 -20.78 -7.35 24.71
C ARG A 204 -20.28 -7.49 26.15
N VAL A 205 -19.59 -6.47 26.67
CA VAL A 205 -19.14 -6.44 28.06
C VAL A 205 -20.35 -6.42 28.99
N GLN A 206 -21.32 -5.54 28.75
CA GLN A 206 -22.55 -5.45 29.54
C GLN A 206 -23.32 -6.78 29.55
N ALA A 207 -23.48 -7.43 28.39
CA ALA A 207 -24.15 -8.73 28.31
C ALA A 207 -23.41 -9.85 29.07
N LEU A 208 -22.07 -9.79 29.16
CA LEU A 208 -21.28 -10.74 29.94
C LEU A 208 -21.39 -10.46 31.45
N GLU A 209 -21.42 -9.20 31.85
CA GLU A 209 -21.63 -8.79 33.25
C GLU A 209 -23.00 -9.24 33.78
N GLU A 210 -24.07 -9.05 32.99
CA GLU A 210 -25.41 -9.53 33.34
C GLU A 210 -25.44 -11.06 33.50
N ARG A 211 -24.74 -11.80 32.64
CA ARG A 211 -24.64 -13.27 32.73
C ARG A 211 -23.88 -13.72 33.98
N LEU A 212 -22.82 -13.01 34.35
CA LEU A 212 -22.06 -13.28 35.57
C LEU A 212 -22.90 -13.00 36.81
N GLY A 213 -23.62 -11.87 36.85
CA GLY A 213 -24.54 -11.53 37.94
C GLY A 213 -25.62 -12.60 38.14
N ASN A 214 -26.33 -12.96 37.05
CA ASN A 214 -27.35 -14.00 37.06
C ASN A 214 -26.81 -15.38 37.46
N SER A 215 -25.55 -15.69 37.16
CA SER A 215 -24.90 -16.95 37.58
C SER A 215 -24.47 -16.93 39.05
N ALA A 216 -24.17 -15.77 39.63
CA ALA A 216 -23.85 -15.62 41.04
C ALA A 216 -25.10 -15.80 41.91
N GLU A 217 -26.22 -15.20 41.51
CA GLU A 217 -27.51 -15.32 42.22
C GLU A 217 -28.03 -16.77 42.25
N ARG A 218 -27.83 -17.53 41.16
CA ARG A 218 -28.21 -18.95 41.08
C ARG A 218 -27.36 -19.90 41.94
N ARG A 219 -26.22 -19.46 42.48
CA ARG A 219 -25.37 -20.27 43.37
C ARG A 219 -25.64 -20.00 44.86
N THR A 220 -26.37 -18.94 45.17
CA THR A 220 -26.73 -18.53 46.54
C THR A 220 -28.16 -18.89 46.94
N SER A 221 -28.94 -19.46 46.01
CA SER A 221 -30.23 -20.13 46.25
C SER A 221 -30.07 -21.64 46.19
#